data_AF-A0A7J4QY83-F1
#
_entry.id   AF-A0A7J4QY83-F1
#
_cell.length_a   1.000
_cell.length_b   1.000
_cell.length_c   1.000
_cell.angle_alpha   90.00
_cell.angle_beta   90.00
_cell.angle_gamma   90.00
#
_symmetry.space_group_name_H-M   'P 1'
#
loop_
_entity.id
_entity.type
_entity.pdbx_description
1 polymer ?
#
loop_
_entity_poly.entity_id
_entity_poly.type
_entity_poly.pdbx_seq_one_letter_code
_entity_poly.pdbx_strand_id
1 'polypeptide(L)'
;MRQVKRVNYEKAVSPVIATILMVAITVVLSGVLYVWAANLAESNTDGAFEMYTFSASSAPGEMTSDTNDNLIIVTMDQGEDIDWAKIDVKISIAGAASVSCAGPGESTGSCIVLESEPTGNIWEVGEAVTIKENGVDLCDGELCEVTVSIVNNREGVTLDQSSTTAESTPLPENPCYSKVLYNTQTHTVITKSTIDEGGHSTWMLLSESSSNYEHPAYYHKQLHQVLDCSDGDSVSDGNGGTWILTEMSSGGGSHGGGGSGSGDSGSENTETVCDDGIDNDNDGDIDGSDSDCASTPPANPDCDDSYVLYSGHPSHTSYTQQEVIDGSATDWTLLDPNDWPDYNHPAYYYSVNGERDVLDCTQDDSVSGWTLQAPSSGGG
;
A
#
# COMPACT_ATOMS: atom_id res chain seq x y z
N MET A 1 -28.98 46.35 95.25
CA MET A 1 -29.12 46.78 93.84
C MET A 1 -29.10 45.53 92.97
N ARG A 2 -30.17 45.25 92.22
CA ARG A 2 -30.26 44.07 91.34
C ARG A 2 -30.32 44.57 89.89
N GLN A 3 -29.27 44.29 89.11
CA GLN A 3 -29.14 44.69 87.72
C GLN A 3 -30.09 43.86 86.84
N VAL A 4 -30.98 44.51 86.09
CA VAL A 4 -31.86 43.86 85.11
C VAL A 4 -31.16 43.89 83.76
N LYS A 5 -30.73 42.73 83.25
CA LYS A 5 -30.27 42.59 81.86
C LYS A 5 -31.50 42.63 80.93
N ARG A 6 -31.55 43.58 79.99
CA ARG A 6 -32.48 43.54 78.86
C ARG A 6 -31.97 42.53 77.83
N VAL A 7 -32.80 41.55 77.49
CA VAL A 7 -32.58 40.63 76.35
C VAL A 7 -33.33 41.22 75.16
N ASN A 8 -32.61 41.57 74.09
CA ASN A 8 -33.22 41.98 72.83
C ASN A 8 -33.59 40.73 72.04
N TYR A 9 -34.89 40.51 71.81
CA TYR A 9 -35.35 39.53 70.84
C TYR A 9 -35.30 40.16 69.46
N GLU A 10 -34.40 39.70 68.60
CA GLU A 10 -34.47 40.00 67.17
C GLU A 10 -35.78 39.39 66.64
N LYS A 11 -36.61 40.21 65.99
CA LYS A 11 -37.94 39.80 65.54
C LYS A 11 -37.79 38.68 64.51
N ALA A 12 -38.39 37.51 64.78
CA ALA A 12 -38.46 36.41 63.84
C ALA A 12 -39.22 36.82 62.56
N VAL A 13 -38.72 36.37 61.41
CA VAL A 13 -39.34 36.58 60.10
C VAL A 13 -40.74 35.95 60.10
N SER A 14 -41.74 36.68 59.62
CA SER A 14 -43.13 36.21 59.56
C SER A 14 -43.21 34.89 58.78
N PRO A 15 -43.94 33.87 59.28
CA PRO A 15 -44.06 32.57 58.61
C PRO A 15 -44.52 32.67 57.14
N VAL A 16 -45.43 33.61 56.85
CA VAL A 16 -45.94 33.85 55.49
C VAL A 16 -44.86 34.44 54.59
N ILE A 17 -44.04 35.36 55.13
CA ILE A 17 -42.93 35.95 54.39
C ILE A 17 -41.85 34.89 54.12
N ALA A 18 -41.58 34.02 55.09
CA ALA A 18 -40.62 32.93 54.93
C ALA A 18 -41.05 31.94 53.83
N THR A 19 -42.33 31.58 53.77
CA THR A 19 -42.84 30.68 52.72
C THR A 19 -42.78 31.30 51.34
N ILE A 20 -43.06 32.60 51.20
CA ILE A 20 -43.01 33.30 49.91
C ILE A 20 -41.56 33.37 49.41
N LEU A 21 -40.60 33.67 50.30
CA LEU A 21 -39.18 33.72 49.95
C LEU A 21 -38.64 32.35 49.56
N MET A 22 -39.03 31.29 50.27
CA MET A 22 -38.64 29.92 49.94
C MET A 22 -39.13 29.53 48.54
N VAL A 23 -40.40 29.77 48.23
CA VAL A 23 -40.98 29.45 46.91
C VAL A 23 -40.30 30.29 45.82
N ALA A 24 -40.12 31.59 46.04
CA ALA A 24 -39.46 32.47 45.06
C ALA A 24 -38.05 32.00 44.69
N ILE A 25 -37.26 31.57 45.68
CA ILE A 25 -35.90 31.04 45.42
C ILE A 25 -35.95 29.74 44.64
N THR A 26 -36.88 28.82 44.94
CA THR A 26 -37.00 27.55 44.19
C THR A 26 -37.39 27.75 42.73
N VAL A 27 -38.24 28.74 42.45
CA VAL A 27 -38.62 29.11 41.07
C VAL A 27 -37.43 29.70 40.33
N VAL A 28 -36.64 30.55 40.97
CA VAL A 28 -35.43 31.13 40.36
C VAL A 28 -34.38 30.06 40.10
N LEU A 29 -34.10 29.18 41.07
CA LEU A 29 -33.12 28.10 40.92
C LEU A 29 -33.53 27.09 39.84
N SER A 30 -34.81 26.73 39.76
CA SER A 30 -35.30 25.85 38.69
C SER A 30 -35.25 26.52 37.32
N GLY A 31 -35.51 27.83 37.23
CA GLY A 31 -35.34 28.60 35.99
C GLY A 31 -33.88 28.63 35.52
N VAL A 32 -32.92 28.88 36.43
CA VAL A 32 -31.49 28.86 36.10
C VAL A 32 -31.05 27.46 35.68
N LEU A 33 -31.51 26.41 36.37
CA LEU A 33 -31.22 25.02 36.02
C LEU A 33 -31.80 24.64 34.65
N TYR A 34 -33.01 25.10 34.33
CA TYR A 34 -33.63 24.86 33.02
C TYR A 34 -32.85 25.54 31.89
N VAL A 35 -32.46 26.81 32.06
CA VAL A 35 -31.69 27.53 31.03
C VAL A 35 -30.30 26.91 30.86
N TRP A 36 -29.66 26.45 31.94
CA TRP A 36 -28.40 25.73 31.86
C TRP A 36 -28.56 24.38 31.15
N ALA A 37 -29.57 23.59 31.52
CA ALA A 37 -29.85 22.30 30.90
C ALA A 37 -30.25 22.44 29.42
N ALA A 38 -31.02 23.48 29.05
CA ALA A 38 -31.39 23.77 27.68
C ALA A 38 -30.18 24.16 26.84
N ASN A 39 -29.27 25.01 27.33
CA ASN A 39 -28.02 25.32 26.61
C ASN A 39 -27.10 24.10 26.48
N LEU A 40 -27.06 23.22 27.47
CA LEU A 40 -26.27 21.99 27.43
C LEU A 40 -26.84 20.98 26.42
N ALA A 41 -28.17 20.90 26.31
CA ALA A 41 -28.86 20.05 25.36
C ALA A 41 -28.78 20.61 23.93
N GLU A 42 -29.04 21.90 23.74
CA GLU A 42 -29.02 22.56 22.43
C GLU A 42 -27.60 22.58 21.82
N SER A 43 -26.56 22.64 22.66
CA SER A 43 -25.16 22.51 22.22
C SER A 43 -24.72 21.07 21.90
N ASN A 44 -25.58 20.07 22.07
CA ASN A 44 -25.31 18.64 21.78
C ASN A 44 -26.36 18.00 20.85
N THR A 45 -27.23 18.78 20.19
CA THR A 45 -28.30 18.23 19.34
C THR A 45 -28.30 18.74 17.91
N ASP A 46 -27.25 19.46 17.48
CA ASP A 46 -27.11 19.87 16.08
C ASP A 46 -26.35 18.77 15.32
N GLY A 47 -27.12 17.90 14.67
CA GLY A 47 -26.66 16.66 14.02
C GLY A 47 -27.02 15.45 14.87
N ALA A 48 -27.66 14.44 14.28
CA ALA A 48 -27.66 13.14 14.89
C ALA A 48 -26.19 12.78 15.21
N PHE A 49 -25.92 12.22 16.39
CA PHE A 49 -24.62 11.59 16.62
C PHE A 49 -24.51 10.41 15.64
N GLU A 50 -24.10 10.68 14.41
CA GLU A 50 -23.59 9.67 13.49
C GLU A 50 -22.28 9.19 14.11
N MET A 51 -22.41 8.18 14.96
CA MET A 51 -21.28 7.57 15.63
C MET A 51 -20.63 6.63 14.61
N TYR A 52 -19.56 7.12 13.99
CA TYR A 52 -18.69 6.28 13.20
C TYR A 52 -17.73 5.54 14.14
N THR A 53 -17.50 4.26 13.89
CA THR A 53 -16.48 3.49 14.61
C THR A 53 -15.70 2.66 13.62
N PHE A 54 -14.38 2.70 13.71
CA PHE A 54 -13.48 1.99 12.84
C PHE A 54 -12.54 1.10 13.66
N SER A 55 -12.37 -0.14 13.22
CA SER A 55 -11.36 -1.03 13.76
C SER A 55 -10.14 -1.02 12.84
N ALA A 56 -8.96 -1.10 13.44
CA ALA A 56 -7.71 -1.25 12.73
C ALA A 56 -7.06 -2.57 13.15
N SER A 57 -6.42 -3.24 12.20
CA SER A 57 -5.68 -4.48 12.40
C SER A 57 -4.44 -4.49 11.52
N SER A 58 -3.43 -5.31 11.86
CA SER A 58 -2.26 -5.46 11.00
C SER A 58 -2.68 -5.92 9.61
N ALA A 59 -2.09 -5.30 8.59
CA ALA A 59 -2.16 -5.88 7.26
C ALA A 59 -1.24 -7.12 7.20
N PRO A 60 -1.57 -8.10 6.34
CA PRO A 60 -0.65 -9.17 6.01
C PRO A 60 0.43 -8.65 5.04
N GLY A 61 1.62 -9.24 5.09
CA GLY A 61 2.79 -8.74 4.36
C GLY A 61 3.97 -8.46 5.27
N GLU A 62 5.14 -8.34 4.66
CA GLU A 62 6.32 -7.83 5.34
C GLU A 62 6.30 -6.31 5.33
N MET A 63 6.77 -5.71 6.42
CA MET A 63 7.18 -4.31 6.45
C MET A 63 8.69 -4.29 6.23
N THR A 64 9.10 -3.80 5.07
CA THR A 64 10.45 -3.79 4.57
C THR A 64 11.05 -2.39 4.76
N SER A 65 12.13 -2.07 4.04
CA SER A 65 12.64 -0.69 3.94
C SER A 65 12.22 -0.01 2.64
N ASP A 66 11.36 -0.68 1.86
CA ASP A 66 10.80 -0.10 0.65
C ASP A 66 9.70 0.89 1.03
N THR A 67 9.02 1.44 0.04
CA THR A 67 8.07 2.54 0.24
C THR A 67 6.66 2.19 -0.18
N ASN A 68 6.38 0.89 -0.22
CA ASN A 68 5.19 0.27 -0.76
C ASN A 68 4.66 -0.86 0.15
N ASP A 69 5.00 -0.84 1.43
CA ASP A 69 4.57 -1.87 2.37
C ASP A 69 3.10 -1.71 2.77
N ASN A 70 2.40 -2.84 2.95
CA ASN A 70 1.06 -2.85 3.52
C ASN A 70 1.17 -2.68 5.04
N LEU A 71 0.57 -1.62 5.59
CA LEU A 71 0.71 -1.30 7.00
C LEU A 71 -0.45 -1.89 7.82
N ILE A 72 -1.67 -1.44 7.55
CA ILE A 72 -2.84 -1.79 8.35
C ILE A 72 -4.10 -1.95 7.50
N ILE A 73 -5.01 -2.79 7.98
CA ILE A 73 -6.37 -2.89 7.46
C ILE A 73 -7.30 -2.13 8.39
N VAL A 74 -8.12 -1.25 7.84
CA VAL A 74 -9.13 -0.46 8.57
C VAL A 74 -10.52 -0.87 8.10
N THR A 75 -11.40 -1.19 9.05
CA THR A 75 -12.79 -1.62 8.76
C THR A 75 -13.77 -0.62 9.36
N MET A 76 -14.78 -0.20 8.59
CA MET A 76 -15.88 0.61 9.12
C MET A 76 -16.88 -0.28 9.86
N ASP A 77 -16.84 -0.33 11.19
CA ASP A 77 -17.70 -1.23 11.98
C ASP A 77 -19.13 -0.69 12.14
N GLN A 78 -19.26 0.64 12.25
CA GLN A 78 -20.54 1.34 12.42
C GLN A 78 -20.49 2.71 11.73
N GLY A 79 -21.64 3.16 11.25
CA GLY A 79 -21.78 4.45 10.56
C GLY A 79 -22.91 4.41 9.54
N GLU A 80 -22.86 5.36 8.60
CA GLU A 80 -23.55 5.30 7.31
C GLU A 80 -22.49 5.30 6.20
N ASP A 81 -22.87 4.94 4.97
CA ASP A 81 -21.92 4.94 3.85
C ASP A 81 -21.34 6.35 3.62
N ILE A 82 -20.02 6.44 3.54
CA ILE A 82 -19.31 7.73 3.44
C ILE A 82 -18.68 7.89 2.05
N ASP A 83 -18.99 8.99 1.38
CA ASP A 83 -18.29 9.38 0.15
C ASP A 83 -16.83 9.76 0.45
N TRP A 84 -15.88 9.13 -0.24
CA TRP A 84 -14.44 9.38 -0.06
C TRP A 84 -14.08 10.86 -0.20
N ALA A 85 -14.81 11.63 -1.00
CA ALA A 85 -14.58 13.06 -1.16
C ALA A 85 -14.88 13.89 0.11
N LYS A 86 -15.52 13.31 1.14
CA LYS A 86 -15.86 13.99 2.40
C LYS A 86 -14.86 13.71 3.52
N ILE A 87 -13.95 12.76 3.35
CA ILE A 87 -13.04 12.34 4.41
C ILE A 87 -11.58 12.44 3.99
N ASP A 88 -10.73 12.73 4.96
CA ASP A 88 -9.29 12.56 4.85
C ASP A 88 -8.87 11.41 5.77
N VAL A 89 -8.16 10.44 5.23
CA VAL A 89 -7.51 9.38 6.02
C VAL A 89 -6.11 9.85 6.39
N LYS A 90 -5.80 9.84 7.69
CA LYS A 90 -4.49 10.25 8.21
C LYS A 90 -3.94 9.17 9.12
N ILE A 91 -2.64 8.91 9.03
CA ILE A 91 -1.96 7.97 9.92
C ILE A 91 -0.84 8.68 10.70
N SER A 92 -0.61 8.22 11.92
CA SER A 92 0.50 8.63 12.78
C SER A 92 1.26 7.40 13.20
N ILE A 93 2.58 7.42 12.96
CA ILE A 93 3.48 6.32 13.30
C ILE A 93 4.16 6.63 14.63
N ALA A 94 4.09 5.69 15.59
CA ALA A 94 4.72 5.81 16.90
C ALA A 94 4.45 7.15 17.63
N GLY A 95 3.25 7.72 17.42
CA GLY A 95 2.84 9.02 17.99
C GLY A 95 3.47 10.26 17.33
N ALA A 96 4.11 10.12 16.17
CA ALA A 96 4.62 11.22 15.37
C ALA A 96 3.50 12.08 14.76
N ALA A 97 3.87 13.17 14.07
CA ALA A 97 2.90 13.99 13.36
C ALA A 97 2.14 13.17 12.31
N SER A 98 0.82 13.36 12.24
CA SER A 98 0.01 12.62 11.28
C SER A 98 0.33 13.02 9.84
N VAL A 99 0.51 12.03 8.96
CA VAL A 99 0.60 12.19 7.51
C VAL A 99 -0.74 11.88 6.86
N SER A 100 -1.01 12.47 5.71
CA SER A 100 -2.23 12.19 4.93
C SER A 100 -1.99 11.05 3.95
N CYS A 101 -2.97 10.14 3.88
CA CYS A 101 -3.02 9.12 2.83
C CYS A 101 -3.81 9.65 1.62
N ALA A 102 -3.39 9.24 0.43
CA ALA A 102 -4.14 9.41 -0.79
C ALA A 102 -5.41 8.55 -0.74
N GLY A 103 -6.54 9.12 -1.16
CA GLY A 103 -7.79 8.37 -1.29
C GLY A 103 -7.73 7.35 -2.43
N PRO A 104 -8.73 6.45 -2.54
CA PRO A 104 -8.77 5.48 -3.62
C PRO A 104 -8.73 6.14 -5.01
N GLY A 105 -7.78 5.70 -5.85
CA GLY A 105 -7.57 6.25 -7.19
C GLY A 105 -6.81 7.59 -7.24
N GLU A 106 -6.30 8.07 -6.11
CA GLU A 106 -5.38 9.20 -6.01
C GLU A 106 -3.96 8.72 -5.71
N SER A 107 -2.96 9.55 -6.01
CA SER A 107 -1.53 9.24 -5.75
C SER A 107 -0.84 10.26 -4.85
N THR A 108 -1.56 11.28 -4.37
CA THR A 108 -0.97 12.37 -3.58
C THR A 108 -1.13 12.10 -2.09
N GLY A 109 -0.07 11.59 -1.45
CA GLY A 109 -0.02 11.29 -0.02
C GLY A 109 1.25 10.52 0.33
N SER A 110 1.57 10.40 1.62
CA SER A 110 2.69 9.54 2.08
C SER A 110 2.29 8.06 2.21
N CYS A 111 0.99 7.80 2.18
CA CYS A 111 0.36 6.48 2.17
C CYS A 111 -0.79 6.51 1.15
N ILE A 112 -1.33 5.35 0.79
CA ILE A 112 -2.48 5.19 -0.09
C ILE A 112 -3.50 4.25 0.53
N VAL A 113 -4.78 4.51 0.29
CA VAL A 113 -5.89 3.65 0.69
C VAL A 113 -6.32 2.78 -0.48
N LEU A 114 -6.30 1.46 -0.27
CA LEU A 114 -6.72 0.43 -1.23
C LEU A 114 -8.07 -0.14 -0.79
N GLU A 115 -9.09 -0.02 -1.64
CA GLU A 115 -10.41 -0.59 -1.40
C GLU A 115 -10.42 -2.11 -1.59
N SER A 116 -11.20 -2.82 -0.78
CA SER A 116 -11.43 -4.26 -0.99
C SER A 116 -12.38 -4.50 -2.17
N GLU A 117 -13.33 -3.59 -2.39
CA GLU A 117 -14.31 -3.67 -3.48
C GLU A 117 -14.47 -2.26 -4.10
N PRO A 118 -13.92 -1.97 -5.30
CA PRO A 118 -13.87 -0.61 -5.85
C PRO A 118 -15.21 -0.13 -6.43
N THR A 119 -16.33 -0.59 -5.87
CA THR A 119 -17.66 -0.27 -6.36
C THR A 119 -18.24 0.90 -5.56
N GLY A 120 -18.11 2.11 -6.08
CA GLY A 120 -19.08 3.17 -5.76
C GLY A 120 -18.57 4.49 -5.20
N ASN A 121 -17.26 4.76 -5.14
CA ASN A 121 -16.71 5.99 -4.54
C ASN A 121 -17.21 6.26 -3.11
N ILE A 122 -17.65 5.22 -2.42
CA ILE A 122 -18.17 5.25 -1.05
C ILE A 122 -17.46 4.17 -0.26
N TRP A 123 -17.19 4.45 1.01
CA TRP A 123 -16.78 3.46 1.99
C TRP A 123 -18.04 2.97 2.71
N GLU A 124 -18.38 1.68 2.51
CA GLU A 124 -19.58 1.06 3.07
C GLU A 124 -19.35 0.50 4.49
N VAL A 125 -20.42 0.43 5.28
CA VAL A 125 -20.33 -0.20 6.62
C VAL A 125 -20.05 -1.70 6.48
N GLY A 126 -19.02 -2.17 7.16
CA GLY A 126 -18.51 -3.53 7.12
C GLY A 126 -17.40 -3.74 6.08
N GLU A 127 -17.13 -2.74 5.24
CA GLU A 127 -16.04 -2.78 4.27
C GLU A 127 -14.69 -2.50 4.95
N ALA A 128 -13.69 -3.29 4.56
CA ALA A 128 -12.30 -3.13 4.96
C ALA A 128 -11.50 -2.48 3.84
N VAL A 129 -10.57 -1.59 4.20
CA VAL A 129 -9.60 -0.99 3.29
C VAL A 129 -8.19 -1.20 3.83
N THR A 130 -7.23 -1.36 2.92
CA THR A 130 -5.82 -1.52 3.28
C THR A 130 -5.10 -0.19 3.11
N ILE A 131 -4.34 0.20 4.13
CA ILE A 131 -3.45 1.37 4.07
C ILE A 131 -2.05 0.87 3.81
N LYS A 132 -1.47 1.34 2.71
CA LYS A 132 -0.12 1.02 2.24
C LYS A 132 0.72 2.29 2.18
N GLU A 133 2.03 2.15 2.27
CA GLU A 133 2.96 3.24 2.00
C GLU A 133 2.90 3.74 0.55
N ASN A 134 3.36 4.97 0.31
CA ASN A 134 3.34 5.57 -1.02
C ASN A 134 4.56 6.47 -1.24
N GLY A 135 5.68 5.87 -1.67
CA GLY A 135 6.91 6.58 -2.02
C GLY A 135 7.66 7.17 -0.81
N VAL A 136 7.20 6.87 0.40
CA VAL A 136 7.84 7.21 1.68
C VAL A 136 7.78 5.99 2.59
N ASP A 137 8.94 5.54 3.06
CA ASP A 137 9.07 4.54 4.12
C ASP A 137 8.60 5.16 5.45
N LEU A 138 7.50 4.62 5.98
CA LEU A 138 6.83 5.05 7.20
C LEU A 138 7.06 4.08 8.36
N CYS A 139 7.21 2.78 8.07
CA CYS A 139 7.35 1.71 9.06
C CYS A 139 8.47 0.74 8.66
N ASP A 140 9.60 0.81 9.36
CA ASP A 140 10.71 -0.12 9.21
C ASP A 140 10.75 -1.16 10.36
N GLY A 141 10.72 -2.46 10.01
CA GLY A 141 11.02 -3.56 10.93
C GLY A 141 9.83 -4.41 11.41
N GLU A 142 10.03 -5.19 12.49
CA GLU A 142 9.09 -6.26 12.88
C GLU A 142 7.73 -5.76 13.40
N LEU A 143 7.68 -4.57 14.03
CA LEU A 143 6.48 -4.02 14.64
C LEU A 143 6.43 -2.50 14.49
N CYS A 144 5.30 -1.97 14.05
CA CYS A 144 5.07 -0.53 13.88
C CYS A 144 3.74 -0.11 14.52
N GLU A 145 3.75 0.82 15.48
CA GLU A 145 2.51 1.34 16.07
C GLU A 145 1.88 2.38 15.14
N VAL A 146 0.69 2.06 14.61
CA VAL A 146 -0.03 2.91 13.65
C VAL A 146 -1.33 3.38 14.29
N THR A 147 -1.51 4.71 14.34
CA THR A 147 -2.77 5.34 14.71
C THR A 147 -3.41 5.95 13.48
N VAL A 148 -4.57 5.43 13.08
CA VAL A 148 -5.38 5.97 11.98
C VAL A 148 -6.43 6.95 12.51
N SER A 149 -6.59 8.07 11.83
CA SER A 149 -7.56 9.12 12.13
C SER A 149 -8.38 9.43 10.89
N ILE A 150 -9.69 9.23 10.97
CA ILE A 150 -10.61 9.49 9.87
C ILE A 150 -11.24 10.86 10.15
N VAL A 151 -11.00 11.82 9.28
CA VAL A 151 -11.40 13.22 9.50
C VAL A 151 -12.38 13.66 8.44
N ASN A 152 -13.51 14.24 8.83
CA ASN A 152 -14.40 14.91 7.90
C ASN A 152 -13.72 16.20 7.40
N ASN A 153 -13.37 16.24 6.12
CA ASN A 153 -12.55 17.31 5.54
C ASN A 153 -13.29 18.65 5.43
N ARG A 154 -14.63 18.63 5.46
CA ARG A 154 -15.48 19.83 5.38
C ARG A 154 -15.59 20.53 6.72
N GLU A 155 -15.70 19.76 7.79
CA GLU A 155 -15.94 20.26 9.15
C GLU A 155 -14.64 20.30 9.98
N GLY A 156 -13.61 19.57 9.56
CA GLY A 156 -12.35 19.44 10.29
C GLY A 156 -12.50 18.63 11.58
N VAL A 157 -13.56 17.81 11.68
CA VAL A 157 -13.88 17.01 12.85
C VAL A 157 -13.39 15.58 12.62
N THR A 158 -12.67 15.02 13.58
CA THR A 158 -12.31 13.59 13.57
C THR A 158 -13.56 12.76 13.83
N LEU A 159 -13.92 11.92 12.86
CA LEU A 159 -15.03 10.99 12.96
C LEU A 159 -14.71 9.86 13.93
N ASP A 160 -13.49 9.32 13.83
CA ASP A 160 -12.95 8.34 14.77
C ASP A 160 -11.42 8.29 14.71
N GLN A 161 -10.83 7.70 15.75
CA GLN A 161 -9.42 7.39 15.82
C GLN A 161 -9.23 5.98 16.37
N SER A 162 -8.49 5.16 15.63
CA SER A 162 -8.21 3.78 15.97
C SER A 162 -6.69 3.54 15.93
N SER A 163 -6.20 2.66 16.78
CA SER A 163 -4.78 2.31 16.82
C SER A 163 -4.59 0.80 16.82
N THR A 164 -3.54 0.37 16.14
CA THR A 164 -3.10 -1.02 16.10
C THR A 164 -1.58 -1.06 16.00
N THR A 165 -1.01 -2.23 16.26
CA THR A 165 0.37 -2.53 15.91
C THR A 165 0.33 -3.29 14.59
N ALA A 166 0.97 -2.74 13.56
CA ALA A 166 1.30 -3.46 12.34
C ALA A 166 2.45 -4.43 12.67
N GLU A 167 2.33 -5.67 12.22
CA GLU A 167 3.30 -6.73 12.43
C GLU A 167 3.83 -7.17 11.06
N SER A 168 5.15 -7.23 10.92
CA SER A 168 5.78 -7.77 9.72
C SER A 168 5.56 -9.28 9.75
N THR A 169 4.71 -9.76 8.86
CA THR A 169 4.33 -11.16 8.77
C THR A 169 4.68 -11.68 7.38
N PRO A 170 5.76 -12.48 7.25
CA PRO A 170 6.09 -13.09 5.98
C PRO A 170 4.87 -13.84 5.47
N LEU A 171 4.39 -13.43 4.30
CA LEU A 171 3.34 -14.16 3.62
C LEU A 171 3.89 -15.55 3.30
N PRO A 172 3.07 -16.60 3.38
CA PRO A 172 3.52 -17.91 2.92
C PRO A 172 3.99 -17.76 1.47
N GLU A 173 5.13 -18.39 1.13
CA GLU A 173 5.64 -18.42 -0.24
C GLU A 173 4.50 -18.81 -1.19
N ASN A 174 4.05 -17.82 -1.97
CA ASN A 174 3.00 -18.01 -2.93
C ASN A 174 3.62 -17.78 -4.32
N PRO A 175 3.68 -18.83 -5.15
CA PRO A 175 4.35 -18.78 -6.45
C PRO A 175 3.67 -17.83 -7.44
N CYS A 176 2.55 -17.20 -7.08
CA CYS A 176 1.91 -16.19 -7.90
C CYS A 176 2.39 -14.76 -7.63
N TYR A 177 3.12 -14.47 -6.54
CA TYR A 177 3.63 -13.12 -6.31
C TYR A 177 4.73 -12.72 -7.32
N SER A 178 5.49 -13.69 -7.86
CA SER A 178 6.45 -13.49 -8.95
C SER A 178 5.80 -13.34 -10.34
N LYS A 179 4.49 -13.65 -10.45
CA LYS A 179 3.79 -13.65 -11.75
C LYS A 179 3.35 -12.25 -12.13
N VAL A 180 3.36 -12.01 -13.44
CA VAL A 180 2.90 -10.75 -14.04
C VAL A 180 1.60 -10.90 -14.81
N LEU A 181 0.85 -9.80 -14.89
CA LEU A 181 -0.30 -9.69 -15.79
C LEU A 181 0.19 -9.63 -17.23
N TYR A 182 -0.23 -10.58 -18.04
CA TYR A 182 0.16 -10.66 -19.45
C TYR A 182 -1.05 -10.76 -20.36
N ASN A 183 -1.10 -9.90 -21.40
CA ASN A 183 -2.10 -10.00 -22.46
C ASN A 183 -1.55 -10.85 -23.63
N THR A 184 -2.22 -11.95 -23.93
CA THR A 184 -1.80 -12.91 -24.96
C THR A 184 -1.86 -12.40 -26.40
N GLN A 185 -2.57 -11.29 -26.67
CA GLN A 185 -2.72 -10.72 -27.99
C GLN A 185 -1.85 -9.49 -28.22
N THR A 186 -1.75 -8.60 -27.23
CA THR A 186 -0.94 -7.38 -27.32
C THR A 186 0.49 -7.58 -26.83
N HIS A 187 0.76 -8.68 -26.14
CA HIS A 187 2.04 -8.97 -25.48
C HIS A 187 2.42 -7.96 -24.40
N THR A 188 1.44 -7.20 -23.90
CA THR A 188 1.64 -6.25 -22.81
C THR A 188 1.88 -7.01 -21.51
N VAL A 189 2.90 -6.59 -20.76
CA VAL A 189 3.23 -7.08 -19.42
C VAL A 189 2.98 -5.94 -18.43
N ILE A 190 2.33 -6.25 -17.30
CA ILE A 190 2.12 -5.31 -16.20
C ILE A 190 2.56 -6.02 -14.92
N THR A 191 3.51 -5.42 -14.19
CA THR A 191 4.02 -5.94 -12.92
C THR A 191 3.10 -5.55 -11.76
N LYS A 192 3.26 -6.23 -10.62
CA LYS A 192 2.59 -5.86 -9.37
C LYS A 192 2.98 -4.44 -8.95
N SER A 193 4.28 -4.10 -8.98
CA SER A 193 4.79 -2.75 -8.67
C SER A 193 4.12 -1.65 -9.50
N THR A 194 3.93 -1.87 -10.81
CA THR A 194 3.24 -0.93 -11.72
C THR A 194 1.79 -0.65 -11.29
N ILE A 195 1.14 -1.61 -10.65
CA ILE A 195 -0.23 -1.46 -10.15
C ILE A 195 -0.23 -0.83 -8.76
N ASP A 196 0.78 -1.15 -7.95
CA ASP A 196 0.95 -0.77 -6.55
C ASP A 196 1.38 0.69 -6.36
N GLU A 197 2.11 1.30 -7.28
CA GLU A 197 2.67 2.67 -7.18
C GLU A 197 1.71 3.82 -7.53
N GLY A 198 0.39 3.59 -7.54
CA GLY A 198 -0.60 4.63 -7.83
C GLY A 198 -1.75 4.22 -8.75
N GLY A 199 -1.94 2.91 -8.94
CA GLY A 199 -3.07 2.35 -9.66
C GLY A 199 -2.91 2.42 -11.17
N HIS A 200 -2.74 1.26 -11.80
CA HIS A 200 -2.78 1.17 -13.26
C HIS A 200 -4.14 1.65 -13.81
N SER A 201 -4.15 2.25 -15.01
CA SER A 201 -5.37 2.84 -15.60
C SER A 201 -6.49 1.82 -15.83
N THR A 202 -6.14 0.54 -16.00
CA THR A 202 -7.10 -0.54 -16.25
C THR A 202 -7.17 -1.57 -15.13
N TRP A 203 -6.13 -1.68 -14.30
CA TRP A 203 -5.98 -2.73 -13.30
C TRP A 203 -5.78 -2.12 -11.91
N MET A 204 -6.20 -2.86 -10.89
CA MET A 204 -6.06 -2.50 -9.48
C MET A 204 -5.78 -3.78 -8.71
N LEU A 205 -4.86 -3.73 -7.75
CA LEU A 205 -4.65 -4.83 -6.81
C LEU A 205 -5.80 -4.85 -5.81
N LEU A 206 -6.38 -6.01 -5.59
CA LEU A 206 -7.39 -6.22 -4.56
C LEU A 206 -6.73 -6.46 -3.21
N SER A 207 -7.37 -5.96 -2.16
CA SER A 207 -6.92 -6.17 -0.78
C SER A 207 -6.86 -7.66 -0.43
N GLU A 208 -5.78 -8.07 0.23
CA GLU A 208 -5.58 -9.44 0.73
C GLU A 208 -6.62 -9.87 1.79
N SER A 209 -7.35 -8.92 2.36
CA SER A 209 -8.50 -9.18 3.24
C SER A 209 -9.67 -9.88 2.53
N SER A 210 -9.73 -9.82 1.19
CA SER A 210 -10.82 -10.41 0.42
C SER A 210 -10.66 -11.93 0.33
N SER A 211 -11.39 -12.66 1.18
CA SER A 211 -11.38 -14.14 1.18
C SER A 211 -12.05 -14.80 -0.03
N ASN A 212 -12.59 -14.01 -0.96
CA ASN A 212 -13.31 -14.50 -2.14
C ASN A 212 -12.37 -14.92 -3.29
N TYR A 213 -11.09 -14.52 -3.24
CA TYR A 213 -10.12 -14.69 -4.32
C TYR A 213 -8.82 -15.28 -3.80
N GLU A 214 -8.09 -15.98 -4.67
CA GLU A 214 -6.74 -16.47 -4.38
C GLU A 214 -5.73 -15.38 -4.70
N HIS A 215 -5.05 -14.84 -3.69
CA HIS A 215 -4.16 -13.69 -3.86
C HIS A 215 -2.81 -14.06 -4.49
N PRO A 216 -2.11 -13.14 -5.18
CA PRO A 216 -2.56 -11.79 -5.51
C PRO A 216 -3.74 -11.80 -6.50
N ALA A 217 -4.74 -10.96 -6.23
CA ALA A 217 -5.92 -10.83 -7.07
C ALA A 217 -6.01 -9.42 -7.67
N TYR A 218 -6.25 -9.33 -8.97
CA TYR A 218 -6.26 -8.09 -9.73
C TYR A 218 -7.64 -7.84 -10.33
N TYR A 219 -8.18 -6.63 -10.12
CA TYR A 219 -9.47 -6.22 -10.66
C TYR A 219 -9.31 -5.38 -11.92
N HIS A 220 -9.98 -5.78 -13.00
CA HIS A 220 -10.03 -5.02 -14.24
C HIS A 220 -11.15 -3.97 -14.19
N LYS A 221 -10.79 -2.69 -14.08
CA LYS A 221 -11.71 -1.54 -13.87
C LYS A 221 -12.81 -1.40 -14.94
N GLN A 222 -12.49 -1.69 -16.21
CA GLN A 222 -13.45 -1.54 -17.32
C GLN A 222 -14.30 -2.78 -17.60
N LEU A 223 -13.74 -3.97 -17.38
CA LEU A 223 -14.42 -5.24 -17.67
C LEU A 223 -15.22 -5.74 -16.45
N HIS A 224 -14.92 -5.20 -15.26
CA HIS A 224 -15.51 -5.61 -13.99
C HIS A 224 -15.32 -7.12 -13.74
N GLN A 225 -14.13 -7.61 -14.06
CA GLN A 225 -13.71 -9.00 -13.85
C GLN A 225 -12.45 -9.02 -12.99
N VAL A 226 -12.30 -10.08 -12.21
CA VAL A 226 -11.12 -10.33 -11.39
C VAL A 226 -10.27 -11.39 -12.09
N LEU A 227 -8.96 -11.19 -12.06
CA LEU A 227 -7.97 -12.20 -12.38
C LEU A 227 -7.21 -12.51 -11.09
N ASP A 228 -7.22 -13.75 -10.64
CA ASP A 228 -6.57 -14.15 -9.40
C ASP A 228 -5.55 -15.30 -9.61
N CYS A 229 -4.89 -15.72 -8.54
CA CYS A 229 -3.85 -16.74 -8.58
C CYS A 229 -4.39 -18.16 -8.85
N SER A 230 -5.71 -18.36 -8.91
CA SER A 230 -6.30 -19.67 -9.15
C SER A 230 -5.79 -20.28 -10.46
N ASP A 231 -5.46 -21.57 -10.42
CA ASP A 231 -4.95 -22.28 -11.60
C ASP A 231 -5.87 -22.16 -12.82
N GLY A 232 -5.34 -21.53 -13.87
CA GLY A 232 -6.02 -21.35 -15.15
C GLY A 232 -7.05 -20.22 -15.20
N ASP A 233 -7.07 -19.32 -14.21
CA ASP A 233 -7.89 -18.12 -14.28
C ASP A 233 -7.46 -17.20 -15.43
N SER A 234 -8.43 -16.51 -16.03
CA SER A 234 -8.18 -15.63 -17.18
C SER A 234 -9.29 -14.62 -17.41
N VAL A 235 -8.91 -13.42 -17.88
CA VAL A 235 -9.84 -12.34 -18.21
C VAL A 235 -9.76 -12.02 -19.70
N SER A 236 -10.84 -12.29 -20.44
CA SER A 236 -10.92 -11.98 -21.88
C SER A 236 -11.09 -10.47 -22.10
N ASP A 237 -10.24 -9.86 -22.93
CA ASP A 237 -10.27 -8.40 -23.19
C ASP A 237 -11.37 -7.95 -24.17
N GLY A 238 -12.12 -8.89 -24.75
CA GLY A 238 -13.18 -8.61 -25.71
C GLY A 238 -12.70 -8.24 -27.12
N ASN A 239 -11.39 -8.11 -27.33
CA ASN A 239 -10.72 -7.81 -28.59
C ASN A 239 -9.95 -9.02 -29.17
N GLY A 240 -10.16 -10.20 -28.59
CA GLY A 240 -9.53 -11.44 -29.01
C GLY A 240 -8.27 -11.79 -28.21
N GLY A 241 -7.84 -10.94 -27.28
CA GLY A 241 -6.81 -11.23 -26.31
C GLY A 241 -7.35 -11.75 -24.99
N THR A 242 -6.45 -12.28 -24.18
CA THR A 242 -6.76 -12.83 -22.87
C THR A 242 -5.66 -12.44 -21.92
N TRP A 243 -6.05 -11.90 -20.78
CA TRP A 243 -5.16 -11.63 -19.66
C TRP A 243 -5.01 -12.88 -18.81
N ILE A 244 -3.77 -13.20 -18.48
CA ILE A 244 -3.38 -14.32 -17.62
C ILE A 244 -2.28 -13.88 -16.66
N LEU A 245 -2.13 -14.60 -15.53
CA LEU A 245 -0.94 -14.53 -14.70
C LEU A 245 0.09 -15.55 -15.22
N THR A 246 1.30 -15.10 -15.48
CA THR A 246 2.39 -15.95 -15.97
C THR A 246 3.72 -15.56 -15.35
N GLU A 247 4.62 -16.54 -15.22
CA GLU A 247 6.03 -16.26 -14.93
C GLU A 247 6.64 -15.42 -16.04
N MET A 248 7.61 -14.56 -15.72
CA MET A 248 8.48 -13.99 -16.74
C MET A 248 9.42 -15.10 -17.23
N SER A 249 9.31 -15.45 -18.51
CA SER A 249 10.23 -16.43 -19.11
C SER A 249 11.58 -15.75 -19.38
N SER A 250 12.59 -16.08 -18.58
CA SER A 250 13.99 -15.74 -18.82
C SER A 250 14.50 -16.47 -20.08
N GLY A 251 14.85 -15.72 -21.11
CA GLY A 251 15.41 -16.23 -22.35
C GLY A 251 16.91 -16.43 -22.22
N GLY A 252 17.37 -17.45 -21.48
CA GLY A 252 18.78 -17.80 -21.42
C GLY A 252 19.37 -18.04 -22.82
N GLY A 253 20.30 -17.18 -23.24
CA GLY A 253 20.96 -17.21 -24.54
C GLY A 253 21.61 -18.55 -24.86
N SER A 254 21.03 -19.26 -25.82
CA SER A 254 21.53 -20.53 -26.37
C SER A 254 22.91 -20.37 -27.03
N HIS A 255 23.98 -20.67 -26.29
CA HIS A 255 25.26 -21.05 -26.90
C HIS A 255 25.23 -22.54 -27.28
N GLY A 256 25.28 -22.79 -28.58
CA GLY A 256 25.24 -24.12 -29.15
C GLY A 256 26.42 -25.00 -28.73
N GLY A 257 26.11 -26.19 -28.22
CA GLY A 257 27.07 -27.28 -28.00
C GLY A 257 26.33 -28.59 -27.79
N GLY A 258 26.29 -29.44 -28.81
CA GLY A 258 25.58 -30.72 -28.75
C GLY A 258 26.22 -31.72 -27.78
N GLY A 259 25.38 -32.42 -27.01
CA GLY A 259 25.77 -33.56 -26.20
C GLY A 259 24.55 -34.29 -25.66
N SER A 260 24.36 -35.54 -26.10
CA SER A 260 23.25 -36.41 -25.70
C SER A 260 23.45 -36.99 -24.29
N GLY A 261 22.36 -37.08 -23.51
CA GLY A 261 22.13 -38.25 -22.65
C GLY A 261 21.70 -37.99 -21.20
N SER A 262 20.40 -38.22 -20.97
CA SER A 262 19.78 -38.92 -19.83
C SER A 262 19.86 -38.32 -18.42
N GLY A 263 18.69 -37.94 -17.93
CA GLY A 263 18.13 -38.56 -16.71
C GLY A 263 18.23 -37.74 -15.42
N ASP A 264 17.05 -37.26 -15.01
CA ASP A 264 16.55 -37.26 -13.63
C ASP A 264 17.25 -36.34 -12.62
N SER A 265 16.58 -35.24 -12.25
CA SER A 265 16.09 -34.94 -10.88
C SER A 265 15.68 -33.47 -10.84
N GLY A 266 14.47 -33.20 -10.37
CA GLY A 266 14.04 -31.83 -10.07
C GLY A 266 14.70 -31.34 -8.78
N SER A 267 15.38 -30.22 -8.91
CA SER A 267 15.55 -29.12 -7.94
C SER A 267 16.31 -28.04 -8.70
N GLU A 268 15.58 -27.06 -9.22
CA GLU A 268 16.17 -25.79 -9.67
C GLU A 268 15.70 -24.75 -8.65
N ASN A 269 16.52 -24.54 -7.63
CA ASN A 269 16.45 -23.41 -6.72
C ASN A 269 17.88 -22.88 -6.61
N THR A 270 18.15 -21.83 -7.36
CA THR A 270 19.44 -21.16 -7.47
C THR A 270 19.78 -20.42 -6.18
N GLU A 271 21.07 -20.35 -5.84
CA GLU A 271 21.62 -19.50 -4.77
C GLU A 271 21.24 -18.02 -5.00
N THR A 272 20.50 -17.44 -4.05
CA THR A 272 19.96 -16.07 -4.10
C THR A 272 21.05 -15.00 -4.01
N VAL A 273 22.14 -15.25 -3.28
CA VAL A 273 23.26 -14.31 -3.10
C VAL A 273 24.56 -15.07 -2.86
N CYS A 274 25.46 -15.08 -3.83
CA CYS A 274 26.73 -15.83 -3.79
C CYS A 274 27.80 -15.34 -2.79
N ASP A 275 27.43 -14.47 -1.83
CA ASP A 275 28.31 -13.95 -0.78
C ASP A 275 27.60 -13.63 0.56
N ASP A 276 26.42 -14.21 0.82
CA ASP A 276 25.66 -13.99 2.06
C ASP A 276 25.97 -15.00 3.19
N GLY A 277 26.69 -16.08 2.89
CA GLY A 277 27.07 -17.14 3.82
C GLY A 277 25.93 -18.10 4.20
N ILE A 278 24.85 -18.13 3.44
CA ILE A 278 23.67 -18.99 3.61
C ILE A 278 23.69 -20.10 2.55
N ASP A 279 23.10 -21.25 2.91
CA ASP A 279 22.93 -22.44 2.06
C ASP A 279 21.46 -22.44 1.60
N ASN A 280 21.15 -21.63 0.57
CA ASN A 280 19.76 -21.28 0.22
C ASN A 280 19.02 -22.43 -0.48
N ASP A 281 19.74 -23.39 -1.06
CA ASP A 281 19.16 -24.59 -1.67
C ASP A 281 19.26 -25.85 -0.77
N ASN A 282 19.99 -25.74 0.33
CA ASN A 282 20.22 -26.77 1.33
C ASN A 282 21.02 -27.99 0.83
N ASP A 283 21.86 -27.82 -0.19
CA ASP A 283 22.74 -28.88 -0.69
C ASP A 283 24.05 -29.03 0.11
N GLY A 284 24.35 -28.04 0.96
CA GLY A 284 25.45 -28.05 1.91
C GLY A 284 26.74 -27.37 1.45
N ASP A 285 26.75 -26.78 0.26
CA ASP A 285 27.74 -25.80 -0.17
C ASP A 285 27.20 -24.37 0.07
N ILE A 286 28.09 -23.38 0.20
CA ILE A 286 27.72 -21.96 0.43
C ILE A 286 28.60 -21.05 -0.41
N ASP A 287 28.04 -19.92 -0.86
CA ASP A 287 28.73 -18.86 -1.60
C ASP A 287 29.54 -19.39 -2.79
N GLY A 288 30.73 -18.83 -3.05
CA GLY A 288 31.66 -19.29 -4.08
C GLY A 288 32.24 -20.71 -3.90
N SER A 289 31.75 -21.50 -2.94
CA SER A 289 31.98 -22.96 -2.89
C SER A 289 30.86 -23.76 -3.55
N ASP A 290 29.69 -23.12 -3.76
CA ASP A 290 28.52 -23.65 -4.46
C ASP A 290 28.75 -23.68 -5.98
N SER A 291 28.36 -24.79 -6.61
CA SER A 291 28.41 -24.95 -8.06
C SER A 291 27.41 -24.07 -8.82
N ASP A 292 26.32 -23.69 -8.19
CA ASP A 292 25.24 -22.88 -8.78
C ASP A 292 25.59 -21.38 -8.77
N CYS A 293 26.55 -20.98 -7.93
CA CYS A 293 27.22 -19.66 -7.98
C CYS A 293 28.18 -19.47 -9.15
N ALA A 294 28.38 -20.47 -10.01
CA ALA A 294 29.36 -20.42 -11.08
C ALA A 294 28.85 -19.76 -12.39
N SER A 295 27.66 -19.16 -12.42
CA SER A 295 27.03 -18.68 -13.68
C SER A 295 26.58 -17.22 -13.78
N THR A 296 26.62 -16.38 -12.74
CA THR A 296 26.34 -14.94 -12.91
C THR A 296 27.62 -14.19 -13.33
N PRO A 297 27.66 -13.54 -14.50
CA PRO A 297 28.79 -12.68 -14.85
C PRO A 297 28.82 -11.49 -13.88
N PRO A 298 30.01 -10.96 -13.54
CA PRO A 298 30.13 -9.96 -12.47
C PRO A 298 29.35 -8.69 -12.80
N ALA A 299 28.62 -8.19 -11.80
CA ALA A 299 27.98 -6.88 -11.83
C ALA A 299 28.98 -5.79 -12.23
N ASN A 300 28.56 -4.87 -13.10
CA ASN A 300 29.32 -3.67 -13.38
C ASN A 300 29.33 -2.78 -12.12
N PRO A 301 30.48 -2.59 -11.45
CA PRO A 301 30.55 -1.88 -10.18
C PRO A 301 30.24 -0.38 -10.30
N ASP A 302 30.23 0.14 -11.52
CA ASP A 302 29.91 1.54 -11.81
C ASP A 302 28.44 1.75 -12.21
N CYS A 303 27.64 0.67 -12.33
CA CYS A 303 26.24 0.72 -12.73
C CYS A 303 25.35 1.01 -11.52
N ASP A 304 24.54 2.06 -11.61
CA ASP A 304 23.61 2.50 -10.56
C ASP A 304 22.30 3.01 -11.19
N ASP A 305 21.32 3.38 -10.37
CA ASP A 305 19.99 3.86 -10.81
C ASP A 305 20.03 5.10 -11.72
N SER A 306 21.19 5.76 -11.86
CA SER A 306 21.33 6.88 -12.80
C SER A 306 21.52 6.43 -14.25
N TYR A 307 21.83 5.15 -14.49
CA TYR A 307 22.05 4.60 -15.83
C TYR A 307 20.76 4.61 -16.65
N VAL A 308 20.91 4.91 -17.94
CA VAL A 308 19.80 5.02 -18.88
C VAL A 308 19.86 3.90 -19.91
N LEU A 309 18.69 3.41 -20.33
CA LEU A 309 18.57 2.55 -21.50
C LEU A 309 18.97 3.32 -22.73
N TYR A 310 19.98 2.87 -23.47
CA TYR A 310 20.48 3.54 -24.65
C TYR A 310 20.51 2.62 -25.87
N SER A 311 19.85 3.01 -26.96
CA SER A 311 19.96 2.34 -28.26
C SER A 311 21.09 2.93 -29.09
N GLY A 312 22.04 2.07 -29.48
CA GLY A 312 23.02 2.39 -30.50
C GLY A 312 22.37 2.63 -31.88
N HIS A 313 23.18 3.08 -32.85
CA HIS A 313 22.75 3.38 -34.23
C HIS A 313 21.72 2.36 -34.78
N PRO A 314 20.60 2.81 -35.39
CA PRO A 314 20.41 4.13 -35.99
C PRO A 314 19.63 5.16 -35.14
N SER A 315 19.05 4.77 -34.00
CA SER A 315 18.04 5.59 -33.31
C SER A 315 18.60 6.53 -32.25
N HIS A 316 19.75 6.23 -31.63
CA HIS A 316 20.36 7.06 -30.56
C HIS A 316 19.33 7.53 -29.52
N THR A 317 18.40 6.64 -29.16
CA THR A 317 17.30 6.93 -28.23
C THR A 317 17.74 6.50 -26.84
N SER A 318 17.47 7.36 -25.85
CA SER A 318 17.71 7.06 -24.45
C SER A 318 16.41 7.15 -23.67
N TYR A 319 16.21 6.24 -22.72
CA TYR A 319 15.14 6.31 -21.73
C TYR A 319 15.73 6.29 -20.33
N THR A 320 15.35 7.26 -19.53
CA THR A 320 15.55 7.21 -18.08
C THR A 320 14.65 6.16 -17.45
N GLN A 321 15.00 5.70 -16.26
CA GLN A 321 14.16 4.80 -15.47
C GLN A 321 12.73 5.37 -15.30
N GLN A 322 12.60 6.67 -15.01
CA GLN A 322 11.31 7.34 -14.91
C GLN A 322 10.52 7.29 -16.24
N GLU A 323 11.17 7.45 -17.39
CA GLU A 323 10.49 7.37 -18.69
C GLU A 323 10.04 5.95 -19.04
N VAL A 324 10.73 4.92 -18.54
CA VAL A 324 10.27 3.53 -18.62
C VAL A 324 9.03 3.33 -17.75
N ILE A 325 9.07 3.82 -16.50
CA ILE A 325 7.94 3.76 -15.55
C ILE A 325 6.71 4.51 -16.08
N ASP A 326 6.93 5.70 -16.65
CA ASP A 326 5.87 6.54 -17.22
C ASP A 326 5.29 5.96 -18.55
N GLY A 327 5.80 4.81 -19.01
CA GLY A 327 5.34 4.12 -20.21
C GLY A 327 5.78 4.78 -21.52
N SER A 328 6.79 5.65 -21.50
CA SER A 328 7.35 6.26 -22.71
C SER A 328 8.21 5.28 -23.52
N ALA A 329 8.67 4.20 -22.87
CA ALA A 329 9.40 3.08 -23.47
C ALA A 329 8.54 1.81 -23.43
N THR A 330 7.54 1.72 -24.30
CA THR A 330 6.55 0.61 -24.28
C THR A 330 7.14 -0.79 -24.49
N ASP A 331 8.36 -0.83 -25.00
CA ASP A 331 9.12 -2.03 -25.33
C ASP A 331 9.94 -2.55 -24.14
N TRP A 332 10.01 -1.77 -23.06
CA TRP A 332 10.85 -2.00 -21.89
C TRP A 332 10.03 -1.96 -20.61
N THR A 333 10.42 -2.77 -19.63
CA THR A 333 9.81 -2.79 -18.30
C THR A 333 10.93 -2.85 -17.27
N LEU A 334 10.93 -1.93 -16.30
CA LEU A 334 11.87 -1.98 -15.18
C LEU A 334 11.53 -3.20 -14.31
N LEU A 335 12.56 -3.97 -13.96
CA LEU A 335 12.45 -5.08 -13.03
C LEU A 335 12.74 -4.57 -11.61
N ASP A 336 11.87 -4.94 -10.68
CA ASP A 336 12.04 -4.62 -9.26
C ASP A 336 13.13 -5.53 -8.66
N PRO A 337 14.10 -5.00 -7.90
CA PRO A 337 15.14 -5.78 -7.24
C PRO A 337 14.65 -6.88 -6.31
N ASN A 338 13.49 -6.69 -5.68
CA ASN A 338 12.92 -7.65 -4.76
C ASN A 338 12.11 -8.74 -5.47
N ASP A 339 11.42 -8.38 -6.56
CA ASP A 339 10.70 -9.36 -7.38
C ASP A 339 11.68 -10.17 -8.26
N TRP A 340 12.86 -9.61 -8.57
CA TRP A 340 13.84 -10.18 -9.51
C TRP A 340 15.29 -10.06 -8.98
N PRO A 341 15.63 -10.66 -7.83
CA PRO A 341 16.95 -10.53 -7.21
C PRO A 341 18.08 -11.18 -8.03
N ASP A 342 17.74 -12.11 -8.93
CA ASP A 342 18.69 -12.85 -9.77
C ASP A 342 19.42 -11.99 -10.81
N TYR A 343 18.96 -10.75 -11.04
CA TYR A 343 19.54 -9.83 -12.02
C TYR A 343 20.37 -8.73 -11.36
N ASN A 344 21.39 -8.26 -12.06
CA ASN A 344 22.18 -7.12 -11.59
C ASN A 344 21.39 -5.82 -11.82
N HIS A 345 20.93 -5.16 -10.75
CA HIS A 345 20.08 -3.97 -10.88
C HIS A 345 20.84 -2.66 -11.13
N PRO A 346 20.22 -1.66 -11.80
CA PRO A 346 18.88 -1.71 -12.43
C PRO A 346 18.79 -2.68 -13.62
N ALA A 347 17.74 -3.50 -13.63
CA ALA A 347 17.47 -4.48 -14.70
C ALA A 347 16.18 -4.15 -15.46
N TYR A 348 16.16 -4.43 -16.76
CA TYR A 348 15.07 -4.09 -17.66
C TYR A 348 14.70 -5.26 -18.56
N TYR A 349 13.43 -5.61 -18.58
CA TYR A 349 12.89 -6.62 -19.48
C TYR A 349 12.50 -6.01 -20.82
N TYR A 350 12.96 -6.63 -21.90
CA TYR A 350 12.65 -6.28 -23.28
C TYR A 350 11.58 -7.21 -23.84
N SER A 351 10.52 -6.67 -24.44
CA SER A 351 9.49 -7.48 -25.10
C SER A 351 8.94 -6.82 -26.35
N VAL A 352 9.47 -7.22 -27.51
CA VAL A 352 9.05 -6.69 -28.81
C VAL A 352 8.96 -7.82 -29.84
N ASN A 353 7.83 -7.91 -30.55
CA ASN A 353 7.63 -8.85 -31.67
C ASN A 353 7.99 -10.32 -31.36
N GLY A 354 7.88 -10.74 -30.10
CA GLY A 354 8.20 -12.10 -29.65
C GLY A 354 9.66 -12.34 -29.27
N GLU A 355 10.53 -11.33 -29.40
CA GLU A 355 11.85 -11.31 -28.77
C GLU A 355 11.68 -10.92 -27.29
N ARG A 356 12.31 -11.71 -26.41
CA ARG A 356 12.23 -11.56 -24.95
C ARG A 356 13.61 -11.75 -24.39
N ASP A 357 14.10 -10.76 -23.68
CA ASP A 357 15.42 -10.78 -23.08
C ASP A 357 15.47 -9.79 -21.90
N VAL A 358 16.45 -9.93 -21.02
CA VAL A 358 16.68 -9.00 -19.91
C VAL A 358 18.01 -8.31 -20.13
N LEU A 359 17.98 -6.98 -20.01
CA LEU A 359 19.16 -6.13 -20.00
C LEU A 359 19.40 -5.67 -18.57
N ASP A 360 20.51 -6.05 -17.97
CA ASP A 360 20.82 -5.73 -16.58
C ASP A 360 22.19 -5.06 -16.45
N CYS A 361 22.58 -4.72 -15.22
CA CYS A 361 23.87 -4.11 -14.91
C CYS A 361 25.05 -5.09 -14.99
N THR A 362 24.92 -6.20 -15.72
CA THR A 362 26.05 -7.05 -16.04
C THR A 362 27.02 -6.35 -16.97
N GLN A 363 28.33 -6.57 -16.75
CA GLN A 363 29.35 -5.96 -17.61
C GLN A 363 29.19 -6.36 -19.08
N ASP A 364 29.17 -5.36 -19.97
CA ASP A 364 29.03 -5.48 -21.43
C ASP A 364 27.70 -6.12 -21.90
N ASP A 365 26.66 -6.12 -21.05
CA ASP A 365 25.36 -6.64 -21.44
C ASP A 365 24.65 -5.78 -22.49
N SER A 366 23.93 -6.45 -23.40
CA SER A 366 23.18 -5.78 -24.46
C SER A 366 22.04 -6.63 -24.98
N VAL A 367 20.87 -6.00 -25.15
CA VAL A 367 19.67 -6.64 -25.69
C VAL A 367 19.20 -5.90 -26.93
N SER A 368 19.12 -6.58 -28.08
CA SER A 368 18.66 -6.00 -29.35
C SER A 368 19.31 -4.64 -29.71
N GLY A 369 20.59 -4.46 -29.36
CA GLY A 369 21.34 -3.21 -29.62
C GLY A 369 21.14 -2.08 -28.61
N TRP A 370 20.45 -2.38 -27.50
CA TRP A 370 20.37 -1.54 -26.31
C TRP A 370 21.42 -1.92 -25.28
N THR A 371 21.91 -0.94 -24.55
CA THR A 371 22.90 -1.08 -23.47
C THR A 371 22.55 -0.12 -22.34
N LEU A 372 22.91 -0.45 -21.10
CA LEU A 372 22.91 0.51 -20.00
C LEU A 372 24.13 1.41 -20.10
N GLN A 373 23.90 2.72 -20.09
CA GLN A 373 24.98 3.71 -20.13
C GLN A 373 24.79 4.76 -19.04
N ALA A 374 25.91 5.16 -18.43
CA ALA A 374 25.93 6.31 -17.56
C ALA A 374 25.34 7.52 -18.31
N PRO A 375 24.51 8.34 -17.64
CA PRO A 375 23.89 9.49 -18.26
C PRO A 375 25.03 10.39 -18.76
N SER A 376 25.07 10.65 -20.07
CA SER A 376 26.15 11.44 -20.63
C SER A 376 26.20 12.79 -19.92
N SER A 377 27.27 13.04 -19.16
CA SER A 377 27.51 14.33 -18.54
C SER A 377 27.64 15.37 -19.65
N GLY A 378 26.52 15.99 -20.01
CA GLY A 378 26.46 17.06 -20.98
C GLY A 378 27.19 18.28 -20.44
N GLY A 379 28.50 18.31 -20.65
CA GLY A 379 29.26 19.55 -20.67
C GLY A 379 29.04 20.25 -22.00
N GLY A 380 28.37 21.41 -21.98
CA GLY A 380 28.32 22.34 -23.11
C GLY A 380 26.97 23.00 -23.33
#